data_AF-A0A3N4J3A2-F1
#
_entry.id   AF-A0A3N4J3A2-F1
#
_cell.length_a   1.000
_cell.length_b   1.000
_cell.length_c   1.000
_cell.angle_alpha   90.00
_cell.angle_beta   90.00
_cell.angle_gamma   90.00
#
_symmetry.space_group_name_H-M   'P 1'
#
loop_
_entity.id
_entity.type
_entity.pdbx_description
1 polymer ?
#
loop_
_entity_poly.entity_id
_entity_poly.type
_entity_poly.pdbx_seq_one_letter_code
_entity_poly.pdbx_strand_id
1 'polypeptide(L)'
;MPYDDIAALLVRHIRQTAEVSQRLPADPSELGFLPAEQFTMLETSVLDFQETEVFQTHRVRCTGKRSFRYTGARNDWVWIQLGGSDLYGDLRGRAVARLLGLFKIRNVWAGAVSRLAMVQVLEPINSGRFHEFSGHIRVCKRPGRGDIMI
;
A
#
# COMPACT_ATOMS: atom_id res chain seq x y z
N MET A 1 11.86 4.68 10.76
CA MET A 1 12.79 4.50 9.63
C MET A 1 12.98 5.83 8.93
N PRO A 2 14.21 6.30 8.71
CA PRO A 2 14.46 7.25 7.63
C PRO A 2 14.04 6.59 6.30
N TYR A 3 13.65 7.39 5.30
CA TYR A 3 13.17 6.90 3.99
C TYR A 3 14.31 6.29 3.14
N ASP A 4 15.49 6.15 3.71
CA ASP A 4 16.76 5.86 3.05
C ASP A 4 16.85 4.43 2.47
N ASP A 5 15.80 3.62 2.62
CA ASP A 5 15.79 2.26 2.08
C ASP A 5 14.54 1.89 1.27
N ILE A 6 13.91 2.88 0.63
CA ILE A 6 12.90 2.61 -0.40
C ILE A 6 13.49 1.69 -1.48
N ALA A 7 14.76 1.90 -1.85
CA ALA A 7 15.45 1.07 -2.84
C ALA A 7 15.52 -0.40 -2.42
N ALA A 8 15.94 -0.75 -1.19
CA ALA A 8 15.92 -2.17 -0.81
C ALA A 8 14.51 -2.72 -0.61
N LEU A 9 13.53 -1.90 -0.20
CA LEU A 9 12.14 -2.34 -0.17
C LEU A 9 11.62 -2.71 -1.57
N LEU A 10 11.95 -1.90 -2.58
CA LEU A 10 11.66 -2.18 -3.98
C LEU A 10 12.36 -3.46 -4.45
N VAL A 11 13.65 -3.59 -4.20
CA VAL A 11 14.44 -4.78 -4.57
C VAL A 11 13.89 -6.03 -3.91
N ARG A 12 13.53 -5.95 -2.62
CA ARG A 12 12.93 -7.07 -1.89
C ARG A 12 11.59 -7.46 -2.50
N HIS A 13 10.74 -6.48 -2.82
CA HIS A 13 9.46 -6.74 -3.48
C HIS A 13 9.67 -7.41 -4.85
N ILE A 14 10.53 -6.86 -5.71
CA ILE A 14 10.85 -7.41 -7.04
C ILE A 14 11.31 -8.86 -6.95
N ARG A 15 12.14 -9.19 -5.96
CA ARG A 15 12.61 -10.58 -5.73
C ARG A 15 11.48 -11.51 -5.28
N GLN A 16 10.45 -11.00 -4.62
CA GLN A 16 9.36 -11.78 -4.04
C GLN A 16 8.17 -11.98 -5.01
N THR A 17 7.93 -11.06 -5.94
CA THR A 17 6.72 -11.05 -6.81
C THR A 17 6.98 -11.47 -8.26
N ALA A 18 8.13 -12.08 -8.55
CA ALA A 18 8.69 -12.24 -9.89
C ALA A 18 7.94 -13.22 -10.83
N GLU A 19 6.69 -12.95 -11.20
CA GLU A 19 6.14 -13.42 -12.47
C GLU A 19 6.71 -12.62 -13.66
N VAL A 20 6.82 -13.29 -14.81
CA VAL A 20 7.94 -13.16 -15.76
C VAL A 20 7.89 -11.92 -16.68
N SER A 21 6.82 -11.13 -16.73
CA SER A 21 6.60 -10.22 -17.87
C SER A 21 6.86 -8.73 -17.64
N GLN A 22 7.13 -8.24 -16.42
CA GLN A 22 7.26 -6.79 -16.15
C GLN A 22 8.32 -6.44 -15.09
N ARG A 23 9.50 -7.05 -15.17
CA ARG A 23 10.51 -6.90 -14.12
C ARG A 23 11.14 -5.50 -14.14
N LEU A 24 10.99 -4.80 -13.02
CA LEU A 24 11.96 -3.79 -12.64
C LEU A 24 13.34 -4.46 -12.48
N PRO A 25 14.44 -3.72 -12.69
CA PRO A 25 15.79 -4.20 -12.44
C PRO A 25 15.95 -4.84 -11.06
N ALA A 26 16.60 -6.00 -11.02
CA ALA A 26 16.95 -6.65 -9.76
C ALA A 26 18.15 -6.00 -9.07
N ASP A 27 18.98 -5.30 -9.83
CA ASP A 27 20.10 -4.49 -9.33
C ASP A 27 19.56 -3.15 -8.78
N PRO A 28 19.75 -2.86 -7.47
CA PRO A 28 19.38 -1.57 -6.89
C PRO A 28 20.02 -0.37 -7.58
N SER A 29 21.22 -0.55 -8.14
CA SER A 29 21.97 0.51 -8.83
C SER A 29 21.24 0.96 -10.09
N GLU A 30 20.61 0.03 -10.81
CA GLU A 30 19.84 0.30 -12.02
C GLU A 30 18.51 1.02 -11.72
N LEU A 31 17.89 0.73 -10.57
CA LEU A 31 16.63 1.38 -10.15
C LEU A 31 16.79 2.90 -10.03
N GLY A 32 17.96 3.39 -9.60
CA GLY A 32 18.23 4.81 -9.47
C GLY A 32 18.19 5.59 -10.78
N PHE A 33 18.32 4.91 -11.92
CA PHE A 33 18.29 5.52 -13.25
C PHE A 33 16.91 5.46 -13.91
N LEU A 34 15.95 4.77 -13.31
CA LEU A 34 14.60 4.68 -13.87
C LEU A 34 13.78 5.93 -13.56
N PRO A 35 13.07 6.49 -14.56
CA PRO A 35 12.10 7.55 -14.30
C PRO A 35 11.03 7.09 -13.30
N ALA A 36 10.89 7.85 -12.22
CA ALA A 36 9.91 7.61 -11.17
C ALA A 36 9.03 8.86 -10.94
N GLU A 37 7.72 8.63 -10.85
CA GLU A 37 6.73 9.66 -10.50
C GLU A 37 6.13 9.30 -9.13
N GLN A 38 6.11 10.25 -8.20
CA GLN A 38 5.48 10.09 -6.90
C GLN A 38 4.11 10.79 -6.88
N PHE A 39 3.10 10.09 -6.37
CA PHE A 39 1.74 10.61 -6.24
C PHE A 39 1.37 10.80 -4.77
N THR A 40 0.49 11.77 -4.51
CA THR A 40 -0.05 12.04 -3.17
C THR A 40 -1.49 11.56 -2.99
N MET A 41 -2.10 11.06 -4.06
CA MET A 41 -3.50 10.64 -4.09
C MET A 41 -3.71 9.59 -5.19
N LEU A 42 -4.56 8.61 -4.90
CA LEU A 42 -5.11 7.65 -5.85
C LEU A 42 -6.62 7.83 -5.88
N GLU A 43 -7.19 7.92 -7.07
CA GLU A 43 -8.64 7.85 -7.28
C GLU A 43 -9.02 6.41 -7.64
N THR A 44 -9.98 5.84 -6.93
CA THR A 44 -10.49 4.49 -7.18
C THR A 44 -11.99 4.54 -7.31
N SER A 45 -12.52 3.86 -8.32
CA SER A 45 -13.95 3.68 -8.48
C SER A 45 -14.40 2.55 -7.55
N VAL A 46 -15.42 2.82 -6.73
CA VAL A 46 -16.03 1.87 -5.81
C VAL A 46 -17.51 1.80 -6.15
N LEU A 47 -18.08 0.60 -6.21
CA LEU A 47 -19.51 0.43 -6.39
C LEU A 47 -20.27 1.11 -5.25
N ASP A 48 -21.32 1.84 -5.59
CA ASP A 48 -22.23 2.38 -4.61
C ASP A 48 -22.92 1.21 -3.87
N PHE A 49 -23.02 1.32 -2.54
CA PHE A 49 -23.57 0.25 -1.72
C PHE A 49 -25.10 0.16 -1.83
N GLN A 50 -25.77 1.23 -2.27
CA GLN A 50 -27.21 1.32 -2.48
C GLN A 50 -27.56 1.10 -3.95
N GLU A 51 -26.74 1.60 -4.87
CA GLU A 51 -27.00 1.56 -6.31
C GLU A 51 -25.91 0.78 -7.07
N THR A 52 -26.13 -0.52 -7.29
CA THR A 52 -25.10 -1.44 -7.83
C THR A 52 -24.62 -1.14 -9.25
N GLU A 53 -25.26 -0.22 -9.97
CA GLU A 53 -24.85 0.23 -11.31
C GLU A 53 -24.11 1.58 -11.29
N VAL A 54 -24.01 2.22 -10.12
CA VAL A 54 -23.34 3.49 -9.94
C VAL A 54 -21.99 3.29 -9.28
N PHE A 55 -20.98 4.00 -9.78
CA PHE A 55 -19.65 4.02 -9.19
C PHE A 55 -19.41 5.37 -8.53
N GLN A 56 -18.97 5.33 -7.28
CA GLN A 56 -18.45 6.49 -6.58
C GLN A 56 -16.92 6.54 -6.68
N THR A 57 -16.38 7.71 -6.98
CA THR A 57 -14.92 7.93 -6.97
C THR A 57 -14.44 8.20 -5.55
N HIS A 58 -13.72 7.25 -4.98
CA HIS A 58 -13.05 7.39 -3.70
C HIS A 58 -11.64 7.92 -3.90
N ARG A 59 -11.22 8.84 -3.02
CA ARG A 59 -9.89 9.44 -3.04
C ARG A 59 -9.07 8.95 -1.85
N VAL A 60 -8.05 8.14 -2.12
CA VAL A 60 -7.10 7.63 -1.13
C VAL A 60 -5.86 8.51 -1.15
N ARG A 61 -5.52 9.13 -0.02
CA ARG A 61 -4.45 10.13 0.08
C ARG A 61 -3.23 9.58 0.82
N CYS A 62 -2.05 9.94 0.34
CA CYS A 62 -0.77 9.69 1.00
C CYS A 62 0.18 10.88 0.83
N THR A 63 0.16 11.81 1.77
CA THR A 63 1.13 12.91 1.76
C THR A 63 2.49 12.52 2.34
N GLY A 64 2.64 11.28 2.79
CA GLY A 64 3.88 10.77 3.37
C GLY A 64 4.19 11.53 4.66
N LYS A 65 5.27 12.31 4.67
CA LYS A 65 5.61 13.25 5.77
C LYS A 65 5.24 14.70 5.47
N ARG A 66 4.80 15.01 4.24
CA ARG A 66 4.46 16.37 3.84
C ARG A 66 3.13 16.79 4.47
N SER A 67 3.03 18.06 4.84
CA SER A 67 1.79 18.65 5.35
C SER A 67 0.72 18.64 4.26
N PHE A 68 -0.54 18.45 4.67
CA PHE A 68 -1.69 18.55 3.78
C PHE A 68 -2.54 19.74 4.19
N ARG A 69 -2.71 20.73 3.30
CA ARG A 69 -3.51 21.95 3.56
C ARG A 69 -3.11 22.64 4.88
N TYR A 70 -1.81 22.82 5.10
CA TYR A 70 -1.25 23.42 6.33
C TYR A 70 -1.53 22.64 7.63
N THR A 71 -2.10 21.43 7.52
CA THR A 71 -2.26 20.49 8.63
C THR A 71 -1.19 19.40 8.57
N GLY A 72 -1.17 18.52 9.58
CA GLY A 72 -0.26 17.36 9.62
C GLY A 72 -0.37 16.44 8.39
N ALA A 73 0.53 15.47 8.30
CA ALA A 73 0.51 14.51 7.21
C ALA A 73 -0.77 13.67 7.20
N ARG A 74 -1.37 13.51 6.01
CA ARG A 74 -2.56 12.70 5.79
C ARG A 74 -2.23 11.46 4.98
N ASN A 75 -2.37 10.32 5.62
CA ASN A 75 -2.08 9.00 5.09
C ASN A 75 -3.27 8.12 5.44
N ASP A 76 -4.12 7.87 4.45
CA ASP A 76 -5.36 7.13 4.61
C ASP A 76 -5.07 5.63 4.86
N TRP A 77 -6.06 4.92 5.41
CA TRP A 77 -5.98 3.50 5.67
C TRP A 77 -6.49 2.71 4.47
N VAL A 78 -5.83 1.60 4.19
CA VAL A 78 -6.13 0.70 3.07
C VAL A 78 -6.18 -0.73 3.57
N TRP A 79 -6.94 -1.56 2.86
CA TRP A 79 -6.98 -2.99 3.07
C TRP A 79 -6.09 -3.65 2.03
N ILE A 80 -5.23 -4.57 2.47
CA ILE A 80 -4.29 -5.28 1.60
C ILE A 80 -4.46 -6.78 1.79
N GLN A 81 -4.39 -7.55 0.71
CA GLN A 81 -4.44 -9.02 0.80
C GLN A 81 -3.02 -9.53 1.09
N LEU A 82 -2.82 -10.18 2.24
CA LEU A 82 -1.50 -10.74 2.62
C LEU A 82 -1.47 -12.27 2.67
N GLY A 83 -2.63 -12.93 2.66
CA GLY A 83 -2.70 -14.40 2.65
C GLY A 83 -4.05 -14.93 2.17
N GLY A 84 -4.30 -16.23 2.35
CA GLY A 84 -5.57 -16.87 1.98
C GLY A 84 -6.75 -16.36 2.81
N SER A 85 -7.98 -16.61 2.33
CA SER A 85 -9.25 -16.17 2.95
C SER A 85 -9.44 -16.59 4.40
N ASP A 86 -8.70 -17.61 4.83
CA ASP A 86 -8.92 -18.28 6.12
C ASP A 86 -8.06 -17.69 7.25
N LEU A 87 -7.24 -16.68 6.94
CA LEU A 87 -6.34 -16.03 7.90
C LEU A 87 -7.01 -14.76 8.51
N TYR A 88 -6.67 -14.40 9.75
CA TYR A 88 -7.07 -13.13 10.41
C TYR A 88 -8.58 -12.89 10.66
N GLY A 89 -9.35 -13.93 11.01
CA GLY A 89 -10.71 -13.78 11.53
C GLY A 89 -11.65 -13.05 10.56
N ASP A 90 -12.32 -11.98 11.01
CA ASP A 90 -13.28 -11.21 10.20
C ASP A 90 -12.62 -10.45 9.04
N LEU A 91 -11.28 -10.32 9.04
CA LEU A 91 -10.53 -9.68 7.96
C LEU A 91 -10.32 -10.60 6.74
N ARG A 92 -10.64 -11.91 6.83
CA ARG A 92 -10.61 -12.87 5.71
C ARG A 92 -9.33 -12.82 4.83
N GLY A 93 -8.17 -12.88 5.48
CA GLY A 93 -6.85 -12.86 4.83
C GLY A 93 -6.32 -11.47 4.52
N ARG A 94 -7.11 -10.43 4.79
CA ARG A 94 -6.70 -9.03 4.61
C ARG A 94 -6.02 -8.51 5.87
N ALA A 95 -5.14 -7.55 5.66
CA ALA A 95 -4.59 -6.72 6.73
C ALA A 95 -4.98 -5.27 6.48
N VAL A 96 -5.10 -4.52 7.57
CA VAL A 96 -5.22 -3.06 7.50
C VAL A 96 -3.81 -2.49 7.45
N ALA A 97 -3.60 -1.56 6.54
CA ALA A 97 -2.33 -0.87 6.39
C ALA A 97 -2.55 0.64 6.24
N ARG A 98 -1.51 1.42 6.55
CA ARG A 98 -1.49 2.86 6.31
C ARG A 98 -0.71 3.15 5.04
N LEU A 99 -1.31 3.87 4.10
CA LEU A 99 -0.64 4.22 2.84
C LEU A 99 0.42 5.30 3.07
N LEU A 100 1.68 5.00 2.77
CA LEU A 100 2.81 5.90 2.97
C LEU A 100 3.29 6.58 1.69
N GLY A 101 3.11 5.93 0.54
CA GLY A 101 3.52 6.47 -0.74
C GLY A 101 2.94 5.70 -1.92
N LEU A 102 2.82 6.40 -3.05
CA LEU A 102 2.37 5.88 -4.32
C LEU A 102 3.40 6.24 -5.38
N PHE A 103 3.84 5.26 -6.16
CA PHE A 103 4.91 5.42 -7.13
C PHE A 103 4.52 4.81 -8.47
N LYS A 104 4.98 5.44 -9.54
CA LYS A 104 5.00 4.87 -10.88
C LYS A 104 6.44 4.87 -11.37
N ILE A 105 6.98 3.69 -11.65
CA ILE A 105 8.33 3.51 -12.16
C ILE A 105 8.22 3.03 -13.61
N ARG A 106 8.94 3.69 -14.51
CA ARG A 106 8.95 3.33 -15.94
C ARG A 106 10.27 2.64 -16.27
N ASN A 107 10.22 1.37 -16.63
CA ASN A 107 11.35 0.66 -17.20
C ASN A 107 11.36 0.89 -18.71
N VAL A 108 12.09 1.93 -19.15
CA VAL A 108 12.17 2.33 -20.57
C VAL A 108 12.82 1.25 -21.44
N TRP A 109 13.76 0.49 -20.89
CA TRP A 109 14.45 -0.58 -21.63
C TRP A 109 13.55 -1.79 -21.87
N ALA A 110 12.70 -2.12 -20.90
CA ALA A 110 11.75 -3.22 -21.01
C ALA A 110 10.36 -2.80 -21.56
N GLY A 111 10.15 -1.50 -21.83
CA GLY A 111 8.84 -0.97 -22.21
C GLY A 111 7.74 -1.17 -21.16
N ALA A 112 8.12 -1.30 -19.88
CA ALA A 112 7.21 -1.68 -18.79
C ALA A 112 6.95 -0.54 -17.80
N VAL A 113 5.79 -0.57 -17.14
CA VAL A 113 5.41 0.41 -16.12
C VAL A 113 4.94 -0.31 -14.87
N SER A 114 5.63 -0.11 -13.76
CA SER A 114 5.26 -0.66 -12.46
C SER A 114 4.59 0.43 -11.62
N ARG A 115 3.41 0.13 -11.07
CA ARG A 115 2.69 0.98 -10.11
C ARG A 115 2.78 0.32 -8.76
N LEU A 116 3.30 1.04 -7.77
CA LEU A 116 3.65 0.49 -6.47
C LEU A 116 3.08 1.36 -5.36
N ALA A 117 2.67 0.71 -4.28
CA ALA A 117 2.26 1.37 -3.07
C ALA A 117 3.15 0.96 -1.90
N MET A 118 3.70 1.96 -1.20
CA MET A 118 4.38 1.74 0.08
C MET A 118 3.33 1.82 1.19
N VAL A 119 3.23 0.78 2.00
CA VAL A 119 2.25 0.70 3.08
C VAL A 119 2.91 0.25 4.39
N GLN A 120 2.43 0.80 5.50
CA GLN A 120 2.76 0.33 6.84
C GLN A 120 1.66 -0.61 7.32
N VAL A 121 1.96 -1.90 7.39
CA VAL A 121 1.02 -2.91 7.89
C VAL A 121 0.76 -2.68 9.37
N LEU A 122 -0.52 -2.63 9.75
CA LEU A 122 -0.96 -2.52 11.13
C LEU A 122 -1.30 -3.91 11.67
N GLU A 123 -1.16 -4.10 12.97
CA GLU A 123 -1.56 -5.35 13.61
C GLU A 123 -3.00 -5.25 14.11
N PRO A 124 -3.87 -6.21 13.75
CA PRO A 124 -5.21 -6.23 14.27
C PRO A 124 -5.20 -6.60 15.76
N ILE A 125 -5.97 -5.86 16.55
CA ILE A 125 -6.26 -6.19 17.94
C ILE A 125 -7.36 -7.26 17.96
N ASN A 126 -7.36 -8.12 18.98
CA ASN A 126 -8.37 -9.19 19.13
C ASN A 126 -8.46 -10.10 17.89
N SER A 127 -7.30 -10.42 17.29
CA SER A 127 -7.20 -11.28 16.11
C SER A 127 -8.04 -10.83 14.90
N GLY A 128 -8.32 -9.52 14.79
CA GLY A 128 -9.06 -8.95 13.67
C GLY A 128 -10.57 -9.10 13.79
N ARG A 129 -11.09 -9.50 14.96
CA ARG A 129 -12.52 -9.59 15.21
C ARG A 129 -13.13 -8.22 15.48
N PHE A 130 -14.40 -8.05 15.11
CA PHE A 130 -15.16 -6.86 15.48
C PHE A 130 -15.20 -6.67 17.00
N HIS A 131 -15.00 -5.43 17.44
CA HIS A 131 -15.25 -5.05 18.83
C HIS A 131 -16.75 -4.93 19.06
N GLU A 132 -17.30 -5.77 19.94
CA GLU A 132 -18.75 -5.99 20.13
C GLU A 132 -19.56 -4.70 20.26
N PHE A 133 -19.08 -3.72 21.03
CA PHE A 133 -19.81 -2.48 21.26
C PHE A 133 -19.69 -1.45 20.13
N SER A 134 -18.60 -1.47 19.38
CA SER A 134 -18.37 -0.45 18.36
C SER A 134 -18.69 -0.95 16.96
N GLY A 135 -18.73 -2.26 16.71
CA GLY A 135 -18.84 -2.82 15.36
C GLY A 135 -17.65 -2.49 14.47
N HIS A 136 -16.50 -2.13 15.06
CA HIS A 136 -15.28 -1.75 14.34
C HIS A 136 -14.13 -2.70 14.69
N ILE A 137 -13.24 -2.92 13.72
CA ILE A 137 -11.98 -3.62 13.95
C ILE A 137 -10.95 -2.62 14.47
N ARG A 138 -10.26 -2.99 15.55
CA ARG A 138 -9.21 -2.16 16.14
C ARG A 138 -7.85 -2.62 15.65
N VAL A 139 -6.94 -1.68 15.45
CA VAL A 139 -5.60 -1.93 14.95
C VAL A 139 -4.58 -1.13 15.74
N CYS A 140 -3.37 -1.65 15.87
CA CYS A 140 -2.24 -0.97 16.49
C CYS A 140 -1.03 -0.97 15.55
N LYS A 141 -0.03 -0.16 15.91
CA LYS A 141 1.27 -0.21 15.22
C LYS A 141 1.96 -1.50 15.59
N ARG A 142 2.44 -2.21 14.57
CA ARG A 142 3.26 -3.41 14.72
C ARG A 142 4.62 -3.07 15.39
N PRO A 143 4.99 -3.71 16.51
CA PRO A 143 6.33 -3.57 17.07
C PRO A 143 7.33 -4.32 16.17
N GLY A 144 8.27 -3.59 15.54
CA GLY A 144 9.45 -4.20 14.91
C GLY A 144 9.34 -4.68 13.45
N ARG A 145 8.21 -4.53 12.75
CA ARG A 145 8.07 -4.74 11.28
C ARG A 145 7.16 -3.65 10.73
N GLY A 146 7.52 -2.79 9.78
CA GLY A 146 8.51 -2.87 8.71
C GLY A 146 7.73 -2.59 7.44
N ASP A 147 7.70 -1.32 7.02
CA ASP A 147 6.94 -0.86 5.85
C ASP A 147 7.17 -1.81 4.66
N ILE A 148 6.12 -2.09 3.89
CA ILE A 148 6.17 -3.02 2.75
C ILE A 148 5.81 -2.30 1.46
N MET A 149 6.32 -2.81 0.35
CA MET A 149 5.88 -2.45 -1.00
C MET A 149 4.90 -3.50 -1.51
N ILE A 150 3.79 -3.05 -2.08
CA ILE A 150 2.77 -3.87 -2.75
C ILE A 150 2.51 -3.34 -4.16
#